data_AF-A0A2J5PBW8-F1
#
_entry.id   AF-A0A2J5PBW8-F1
#
_cell.length_a   1.000
_cell.length_b   1.000
_cell.length_c   1.000
_cell.angle_alpha   90.00
_cell.angle_beta   90.00
_cell.angle_gamma   90.00
#
_symmetry.space_group_name_H-M   'P 1'
#
loop_
_entity.id
_entity.type
_entity.pdbx_description
1 polymer ?
#
loop_
_entity_poly.entity_id
_entity_poly.type
_entity_poly.pdbx_seq_one_letter_code
_entity_poly.pdbx_strand_id
1 'polypeptide(L)'
;DVLDAQSRYSELFDRGRATSLLLFEHVHGESRDRGQAMVDLMAQYERHGLQLDSRELPDHLPLYLEYLAQLPEAEALGGLQDVAPILGLLSARLQQRESGYAALFELLLKLANAQVDSQKVAEKIADEARDDTPQALDAVWEEEQVKFFADQGCGESEISAHQRRFAGAVAPQYLNISNGGQQ
;
A
#
# COMPACT_ATOMS: atom_id res chain seq x y z
N ASP A 1 -11.95 -24.97 -4.96
CA ASP A 1 -11.30 -25.03 -6.28
C ASP A 1 -10.10 -24.09 -6.33
N VAL A 2 -9.15 -24.29 -7.24
CA VAL A 2 -7.99 -23.39 -7.45
C VAL A 2 -8.46 -22.03 -7.96
N LEU A 3 -9.43 -22.00 -8.86
CA LEU A 3 -9.99 -20.76 -9.38
C LEU A 3 -10.70 -19.94 -8.30
N ASP A 4 -11.44 -20.59 -7.38
CA ASP A 4 -12.03 -19.90 -6.23
C ASP A 4 -10.95 -19.30 -5.32
N ALA A 5 -9.82 -20.00 -5.14
CA ALA A 5 -8.73 -19.52 -4.30
C ALA A 5 -8.03 -18.31 -4.94
N GLN A 6 -7.80 -18.34 -6.25
CA GLN A 6 -7.26 -17.20 -7.00
C GLN A 6 -8.23 -16.01 -6.95
N SER A 7 -9.52 -16.24 -7.16
CA SER A 7 -10.55 -15.21 -7.05
C SER A 7 -10.48 -14.56 -5.66
N ARG A 8 -10.57 -15.34 -4.58
CA ARG A 8 -10.50 -14.80 -3.21
C ARG A 8 -9.21 -14.02 -2.93
N TYR A 9 -8.09 -14.47 -3.49
CA TYR A 9 -6.81 -13.77 -3.34
C TYR A 9 -6.84 -12.40 -4.01
N SER A 10 -7.25 -12.35 -5.28
CA SER A 10 -7.34 -11.08 -6.02
C SER A 10 -8.40 -10.14 -5.46
N GLU A 11 -9.50 -10.68 -4.94
CA GLU A 11 -10.50 -9.89 -4.22
C GLU A 11 -9.94 -9.24 -2.97
N LEU A 12 -9.01 -9.91 -2.29
CA LEU A 12 -8.43 -9.42 -1.05
C LEU A 12 -7.27 -8.45 -1.28
N PHE A 13 -6.38 -8.72 -2.23
CA PHE A 13 -5.11 -8.00 -2.38
C PHE A 13 -5.05 -7.08 -3.60
N ASP A 14 -5.85 -7.32 -4.65
CA ASP A 14 -5.69 -6.63 -5.94
C ASP A 14 -6.85 -5.65 -6.25
N ARG A 15 -8.00 -5.76 -5.57
CA ARG A 15 -9.17 -4.91 -5.84
C ARG A 15 -9.12 -3.53 -5.18
N GLY A 16 -8.56 -3.45 -3.97
CA GLY A 16 -8.51 -2.24 -3.16
C GLY A 16 -7.08 -1.89 -2.76
N ARG A 17 -6.87 -0.63 -2.36
CA ARG A 17 -5.60 -0.11 -1.87
C ARG A 17 -5.36 -0.45 -0.40
N ALA A 18 -6.42 -0.57 0.41
CA ALA A 18 -6.33 -0.78 1.85
C ALA A 18 -5.51 -2.02 2.23
N THR A 19 -5.66 -3.11 1.48
CA THR A 19 -5.00 -4.40 1.72
C THR A 19 -3.94 -4.73 0.68
N SER A 20 -3.64 -3.83 -0.24
CA SER A 20 -2.63 -4.01 -1.30
C SER A 20 -1.27 -4.47 -0.77
N LEU A 21 -0.61 -5.34 -1.52
CA LEU A 21 0.74 -5.83 -1.18
C LEU A 21 1.86 -4.92 -1.67
N LEU A 22 1.54 -3.76 -2.25
CA LEU A 22 2.52 -2.77 -2.67
C LEU A 22 2.90 -1.89 -1.48
N LEU A 23 4.12 -2.06 -0.96
CA LEU A 23 4.57 -1.41 0.26
C LEU A 23 4.49 0.13 0.17
N PHE A 24 4.90 0.71 -0.95
CA PHE A 24 4.93 2.16 -1.09
C PHE A 24 3.57 2.78 -1.31
N GLU A 25 2.54 2.00 -1.67
CA GLU A 25 1.18 2.48 -1.68
C GLU A 25 0.77 2.98 -0.30
N HIS A 26 1.09 2.22 0.77
CA HIS A 26 0.74 2.55 2.16
C HIS A 26 1.47 3.76 2.74
N VAL A 27 2.52 4.25 2.08
CA VAL A 27 3.35 5.36 2.56
C VAL A 27 3.17 6.60 1.69
N HIS A 28 3.22 6.43 0.37
CA HIS A 28 3.26 7.53 -0.59
C HIS A 28 1.97 7.68 -1.39
N GLY A 29 1.10 6.66 -1.43
CA GLY A 29 -0.07 6.64 -2.30
C GLY A 29 0.32 6.93 -3.76
N GLU A 30 -0.27 7.98 -4.34
CA GLU A 30 0.01 8.46 -5.70
C GLU A 30 1.07 9.59 -5.74
N SER A 31 1.77 9.85 -4.64
CA SER A 31 2.82 10.87 -4.58
C SER A 31 3.94 10.58 -5.58
N ARG A 32 4.53 11.66 -6.12
CA ARG A 32 5.77 11.60 -6.92
C ARG A 32 6.92 10.94 -6.16
N ASP A 33 6.92 11.02 -4.84
CA ASP A 33 7.93 10.42 -3.97
C ASP A 33 7.97 8.89 -4.11
N ARG A 34 6.84 8.25 -4.49
CA ARG A 34 6.78 6.81 -4.76
C ARG A 34 7.73 6.40 -5.87
N GLY A 35 7.82 7.21 -6.93
CA GLY A 35 8.69 6.91 -8.07
C GLY A 35 10.16 6.91 -7.68
N GLN A 36 10.60 7.86 -6.85
CA GLN A 36 11.97 7.89 -6.36
C GLN A 36 12.25 6.71 -5.42
N ALA A 37 11.32 6.39 -4.51
CA ALA A 37 11.45 5.23 -3.64
C ALA A 37 11.59 3.90 -4.42
N MET A 38 10.86 3.75 -5.53
CA MET A 38 11.00 2.59 -6.43
C MET A 38 12.40 2.51 -7.05
N VAL A 39 12.94 3.62 -7.55
CA VAL A 39 14.30 3.67 -8.10
C VAL A 39 15.34 3.30 -7.05
N ASP A 40 15.20 3.85 -5.84
CA ASP A 40 16.14 3.59 -4.75
C ASP A 40 16.10 2.11 -4.31
N LEU A 41 14.92 1.49 -4.28
CA LEU A 41 14.75 0.07 -3.98
C LEU A 41 15.30 -0.84 -5.08
N MET A 42 15.09 -0.49 -6.35
CA MET A 42 15.71 -1.23 -7.46
C MET A 42 17.24 -1.19 -7.38
N ALA A 43 17.81 -0.02 -7.08
CA ALA A 43 19.25 0.11 -6.88
C ALA A 43 19.75 -0.73 -5.68
N GLN A 44 18.95 -0.90 -4.62
CA GLN A 44 19.28 -1.82 -3.54
C GLN A 44 19.37 -3.26 -4.04
N TYR A 45 18.37 -3.75 -4.77
CA TYR A 45 18.38 -5.10 -5.32
C TYR A 45 19.57 -5.35 -6.25
N GLU A 46 19.89 -4.41 -7.13
CA GLU A 46 21.03 -4.50 -8.05
C GLU A 46 22.38 -4.62 -7.30
N ARG A 47 22.54 -3.94 -6.16
CA ARG A 47 23.75 -4.07 -5.32
C ARG A 47 23.96 -5.47 -4.75
N HIS A 48 22.88 -6.24 -4.60
CA HIS A 48 22.92 -7.63 -4.19
C HIS A 48 22.89 -8.60 -5.38
N GLY A 49 23.08 -8.09 -6.61
CA GLY A 49 23.15 -8.89 -7.83
C GLY A 49 21.80 -9.39 -8.32
N LEU A 50 20.69 -8.83 -7.81
CA LEU A 50 19.35 -9.19 -8.23
C LEU A 50 18.88 -8.34 -9.40
N GLN A 51 18.21 -8.99 -10.35
CA GLN A 51 17.57 -8.35 -11.48
C GLN A 51 16.09 -8.73 -11.47
N LEU A 52 15.22 -7.73 -11.50
CA LEU A 52 13.78 -7.93 -11.51
C LEU A 52 13.30 -8.35 -12.90
N ASP A 53 12.31 -9.24 -12.96
CA ASP A 53 11.50 -9.39 -14.17
C ASP A 53 10.62 -8.15 -14.35
N SER A 54 10.52 -7.68 -15.59
CA SER A 54 9.72 -6.54 -16.05
C SER A 54 8.22 -6.58 -15.70
N ARG A 55 7.71 -7.69 -15.16
CA ARG A 55 6.29 -7.89 -14.86
C ARG A 55 5.92 -7.57 -13.42
N GLU A 56 6.90 -7.37 -12.55
CA GLU A 56 6.66 -7.16 -11.11
C GLU A 56 7.24 -5.81 -10.66
N LEU A 57 6.52 -5.14 -9.75
CA LEU A 57 6.99 -3.90 -9.14
C LEU A 57 7.97 -4.21 -8.01
N PRO A 58 9.00 -3.36 -7.81
CA PRO A 58 10.03 -3.61 -6.81
C PRO A 58 9.49 -3.63 -5.38
N ASP A 59 8.38 -2.94 -5.11
CA ASP A 59 7.78 -2.78 -3.77
C ASP A 59 6.68 -3.82 -3.45
N HIS A 60 6.50 -4.83 -4.31
CA HIS A 60 5.60 -5.93 -4.04
C HIS A 60 6.14 -6.77 -2.87
N LEU A 61 5.36 -6.88 -1.78
CA LEU A 61 5.82 -7.49 -0.53
C LEU A 61 6.41 -8.91 -0.69
N PRO A 62 5.78 -9.87 -1.40
CA PRO A 62 6.39 -11.17 -1.66
C PRO A 62 7.78 -11.08 -2.28
N LEU A 63 7.97 -10.20 -3.27
CA LEU A 63 9.26 -9.98 -3.93
C LEU A 63 10.29 -9.38 -2.96
N TYR A 64 9.86 -8.39 -2.16
CA TYR A 64 10.71 -7.80 -1.13
C TYR A 64 11.16 -8.84 -0.10
N LEU A 65 10.26 -9.76 0.31
CA LEU A 65 10.61 -10.85 1.22
C LEU A 65 11.58 -11.86 0.57
N GLU A 66 11.45 -12.15 -0.71
CA GLU A 66 12.42 -12.96 -1.47
C GLU A 66 13.80 -12.31 -1.50
N TYR A 67 13.87 -10.98 -1.66
CA TYR A 67 15.12 -10.23 -1.51
C TYR A 67 15.69 -10.36 -0.10
N LEU A 68 14.89 -10.10 0.94
CA LEU A 68 15.37 -10.18 2.33
C LEU A 68 15.88 -11.59 2.68
N ALA A 69 15.26 -12.64 2.13
CA ALA A 69 15.68 -14.02 2.36
C ALA A 69 17.08 -14.35 1.80
N GLN A 70 17.64 -13.50 0.92
CA GLN A 70 18.99 -13.66 0.37
C GLN A 70 20.06 -12.87 1.14
N LEU A 71 19.64 -12.00 2.06
CA LEU A 71 20.53 -11.20 2.88
C LEU A 71 21.02 -11.97 4.11
N PRO A 72 22.14 -11.56 4.73
CA PRO A 72 22.49 -12.00 6.07
C PRO A 72 21.34 -11.73 7.06
N GLU A 73 21.15 -12.63 8.02
CA GLU A 73 20.01 -12.60 8.97
C GLU A 73 19.79 -11.22 9.61
N ALA A 74 20.86 -10.55 10.04
CA ALA A 74 20.77 -9.23 10.66
C ALA A 74 20.22 -8.15 9.71
N GLU A 75 20.61 -8.19 8.44
CA GLU A 75 20.14 -7.25 7.41
C GLU A 75 18.69 -7.57 7.00
N ALA A 76 18.36 -8.85 6.88
CA ALA A 76 17.00 -9.31 6.61
C ALA A 76 16.01 -8.86 7.69
N LEU A 77 16.39 -9.00 8.96
CA LEU A 77 15.60 -8.54 10.11
C LEU A 77 15.50 -7.01 10.15
N GLY A 78 16.56 -6.29 9.78
CA GLY A 78 16.54 -4.83 9.63
C GLY A 78 15.51 -4.36 8.60
N GLY A 79 15.52 -4.95 7.39
CA GLY A 79 14.54 -4.62 6.36
C GLY A 79 13.10 -4.95 6.77
N LEU A 80 12.90 -6.06 7.49
CA LEU A 80 11.61 -6.43 8.08
C LEU A 80 11.13 -5.40 9.13
N GLN A 81 12.04 -4.83 9.92
CA GLN A 81 11.74 -3.77 10.87
C GLN A 81 11.37 -2.45 10.16
N ASP A 82 12.05 -2.12 9.07
CA ASP A 82 11.78 -0.90 8.29
C ASP A 82 10.34 -0.88 7.75
N VAL A 83 9.81 -2.04 7.34
CA VAL A 83 8.44 -2.18 6.83
C VAL A 83 7.42 -2.60 7.90
N ALA A 84 7.84 -2.80 9.15
CA ALA A 84 6.95 -3.27 10.23
C ALA A 84 5.71 -2.40 10.45
N PRO A 85 5.74 -1.06 10.33
CA PRO A 85 4.53 -0.24 10.41
C PRO A 85 3.48 -0.61 9.34
N ILE A 86 3.93 -0.93 8.11
CA ILE A 86 3.06 -1.34 7.01
C ILE A 86 2.49 -2.73 7.29
N LEU A 87 3.33 -3.66 7.75
CA LEU A 87 2.88 -5.01 8.12
C LEU A 87 1.84 -4.99 9.26
N GLY A 88 2.02 -4.10 10.24
CA GLY A 88 1.06 -3.87 11.31
C GLY A 88 -0.29 -3.36 10.80
N LEU A 89 -0.27 -2.40 9.88
CA LEU A 89 -1.47 -1.86 9.25
C LEU A 89 -2.22 -2.92 8.44
N LEU A 90 -1.50 -3.68 7.60
CA LEU A 90 -2.07 -4.78 6.82
C LEU A 90 -2.63 -5.87 7.73
N SER A 91 -1.90 -6.26 8.78
CA SER A 91 -2.37 -7.24 9.77
C SER A 91 -3.72 -6.82 10.38
N ALA A 92 -3.82 -5.58 10.85
CA ALA A 92 -5.04 -5.07 11.47
C ALA A 92 -6.23 -5.01 10.49
N ARG A 93 -6.01 -4.57 9.24
CA ARG A 93 -7.04 -4.56 8.19
C ARG A 93 -7.49 -5.98 7.82
N LEU A 94 -6.56 -6.93 7.75
CA LEU A 94 -6.86 -8.33 7.46
C LEU A 94 -7.63 -8.99 8.61
N GLN A 95 -7.32 -8.65 9.87
CA GLN A 95 -8.07 -9.11 11.04
C GLN A 95 -9.51 -8.57 11.04
N GLN A 96 -9.73 -7.29 10.72
CA GLN A 96 -11.09 -6.72 10.57
C GLN A 96 -11.91 -7.43 9.49
N ARG A 97 -11.24 -7.93 8.44
CA ARG A 97 -11.84 -8.70 7.35
C ARG A 97 -11.93 -10.21 7.64
N GLU A 98 -11.58 -10.64 8.85
CA GLU A 98 -11.54 -12.05 9.28
C GLU A 98 -10.72 -12.95 8.35
N SER A 99 -9.68 -12.39 7.72
CA SER A 99 -8.86 -13.11 6.74
C SER A 99 -7.80 -13.95 7.43
N GLY A 100 -7.70 -15.23 7.05
CA GLY A 100 -6.65 -16.13 7.52
C GLY A 100 -5.23 -15.67 7.16
N TYR A 101 -5.07 -14.79 6.18
CA TYR A 101 -3.78 -14.21 5.82
C TYR A 101 -3.22 -13.30 6.93
N ALA A 102 -4.05 -12.78 7.84
CA ALA A 102 -3.61 -11.97 8.97
C ALA A 102 -2.50 -12.66 9.80
N ALA A 103 -2.59 -13.98 9.96
CA ALA A 103 -1.60 -14.77 10.71
C ALA A 103 -0.19 -14.70 10.10
N LEU A 104 -0.07 -14.53 8.78
CA LEU A 104 1.24 -14.39 8.12
C LEU A 104 1.88 -13.05 8.47
N PHE A 105 1.11 -11.97 8.48
CA PHE A 105 1.60 -10.65 8.85
C PHE A 105 1.97 -10.56 10.33
N GLU A 106 1.18 -11.18 11.21
CA GLU A 106 1.54 -11.35 12.62
C GLU A 106 2.86 -12.12 12.80
N LEU A 107 3.10 -13.15 11.99
CA LEU A 107 4.35 -13.89 12.01
C LEU A 107 5.52 -13.02 11.57
N LEU A 108 5.39 -12.26 10.48
CA LEU A 108 6.43 -11.35 10.01
C LEU A 108 6.78 -10.29 11.07
N LEU A 109 5.78 -9.72 11.75
CA LEU A 109 5.98 -8.77 12.84
C LEU A 109 6.72 -9.40 14.04
N LYS A 110 6.39 -10.64 14.39
CA LYS A 110 7.09 -11.40 15.44
C LYS A 110 8.54 -11.68 15.05
N LEU A 111 8.80 -12.04 13.80
CA LEU A 111 10.16 -12.26 13.28
C LEU A 111 10.98 -10.97 13.32
N ALA A 112 10.39 -9.85 12.90
CA ALA A 112 11.02 -8.53 12.97
C ALA A 112 11.34 -8.08 14.41
N ASN A 113 10.76 -8.75 15.43
CA ASN A 113 10.77 -8.30 16.82
C ASN A 113 10.28 -6.85 16.98
N ALA A 114 9.38 -6.42 16.11
CA ALA A 114 8.88 -5.06 16.06
C ALA A 114 7.70 -4.90 17.04
N GLN A 115 7.79 -3.92 17.93
CA GLN A 115 6.68 -3.55 18.80
C GLN A 115 5.78 -2.56 18.06
N VAL A 116 4.84 -3.08 17.28
CA VAL A 116 3.80 -2.23 16.68
C VAL A 116 2.64 -2.10 17.67
N ASP A 117 2.27 -0.86 17.97
CA ASP A 117 1.13 -0.53 18.82
C ASP A 117 -0.19 -0.87 18.10
N SER A 118 -0.61 -2.12 18.25
CA SER A 118 -1.82 -2.67 17.63
C SER A 118 -3.08 -1.89 17.99
N GLN A 119 -3.16 -1.30 19.19
CA GLN A 119 -4.31 -0.49 19.61
C GLN A 119 -4.38 0.81 18.81
N LYS A 120 -3.27 1.53 18.67
CA LYS A 120 -3.24 2.75 17.84
C LYS A 120 -3.51 2.47 16.37
N VAL A 121 -3.03 1.35 15.85
CA VAL A 121 -3.33 0.96 14.46
C VAL A 121 -4.82 0.67 14.33
N ALA A 122 -5.41 -0.10 15.24
CA ALA A 122 -6.84 -0.42 15.24
C ALA A 122 -7.72 0.83 15.35
N GLU A 123 -7.38 1.77 16.23
CA GLU A 123 -8.09 3.06 16.36
C GLU A 123 -8.07 3.87 15.07
N LYS A 124 -6.92 3.90 14.39
CA LYS A 124 -6.78 4.60 13.09
C LYS A 124 -7.70 3.99 12.04
N ILE A 125 -7.73 2.67 11.92
CA ILE A 125 -8.52 1.99 10.89
C ILE A 125 -9.98 1.69 11.29
N ALA A 126 -10.41 2.06 12.49
CA ALA A 126 -11.74 1.73 13.00
C ALA A 126 -12.88 2.29 12.12
N ASP A 127 -12.69 3.51 11.61
CA ASP A 127 -13.65 4.22 10.77
C ASP A 127 -13.32 4.13 9.26
N GLU A 128 -12.35 3.28 8.88
CA GLU A 128 -11.96 3.10 7.48
C GLU A 128 -13.06 2.32 6.72
N ALA A 129 -13.71 2.99 5.76
CA ALA A 129 -14.66 2.31 4.90
C ALA A 129 -13.94 1.36 3.92
N ARG A 130 -14.64 0.32 3.46
CA ARG A 130 -14.09 -0.64 2.51
C ARG A 130 -13.99 -0.04 1.10
N ASP A 131 -12.80 -0.09 0.54
CA ASP A 131 -12.46 0.43 -0.79
C ASP A 131 -12.55 -0.63 -1.91
N ASP A 132 -12.75 -1.89 -1.56
CA ASP A 132 -12.79 -3.03 -2.48
C ASP A 132 -14.21 -3.47 -2.86
N THR A 133 -15.24 -2.77 -2.36
CA THR A 133 -16.64 -3.08 -2.68
C THR A 133 -16.98 -2.60 -4.10
N PRO A 134 -17.89 -3.28 -4.83
CA PRO A 134 -18.32 -2.82 -6.15
C PRO A 134 -18.78 -1.36 -6.15
N GLN A 135 -19.49 -0.91 -5.11
CA GLN A 135 -19.95 0.46 -4.97
C GLN A 135 -18.79 1.46 -4.78
N ALA A 136 -17.77 1.08 -4.00
CA ALA A 136 -16.58 1.91 -3.82
C ALA A 136 -15.77 2.01 -5.11
N LEU A 137 -15.64 0.90 -5.84
CA LEU A 137 -15.01 0.88 -7.16
C LEU A 137 -15.81 1.75 -8.13
N ASP A 138 -17.10 1.49 -8.31
CA ASP A 138 -17.97 2.26 -9.21
C ASP A 138 -17.90 3.77 -8.91
N ALA A 139 -17.89 4.17 -7.64
CA ALA A 139 -17.75 5.57 -7.24
C ALA A 139 -16.40 6.20 -7.66
N VAL A 140 -15.31 5.43 -7.72
CA VAL A 140 -14.01 5.89 -8.23
C VAL A 140 -14.02 6.02 -9.77
N TRP A 141 -14.76 5.14 -10.45
CA TRP A 141 -14.88 5.12 -11.91
C TRP A 141 -15.99 6.03 -12.46
N GLU A 142 -16.89 6.54 -11.61
CA GLU A 142 -17.96 7.44 -11.99
C GLU A 142 -17.38 8.82 -12.36
N GLU A 143 -17.02 8.99 -13.63
CA GLU A 143 -16.63 10.30 -14.17
C GLU A 143 -17.81 11.28 -13.99
N GLU A 144 -17.58 12.39 -13.30
CA GLU A 144 -18.52 13.51 -13.35
C GLU A 144 -18.66 13.92 -14.83
N GLN A 145 -19.89 13.86 -15.38
CA GLN A 145 -20.16 14.18 -16.79
C GLN A 145 -19.41 15.45 -17.19
N VAL A 146 -18.56 15.36 -18.22
CA VAL A 146 -17.93 16.55 -18.81
C VAL A 146 -19.04 17.47 -19.31
N LYS A 147 -19.37 18.50 -18.52
CA LYS A 147 -20.29 19.54 -18.93
C LYS A 147 -19.57 20.44 -19.93
N PHE A 148 -19.70 20.13 -21.21
CA PHE A 148 -19.30 21.00 -22.31
C PHE A 148 -20.26 22.21 -22.42
N PHE A 149 -20.40 23.01 -21.36
CA PHE A 149 -20.96 24.35 -21.49
C PHE A 149 -19.81 25.34 -21.57
N ALA A 150 -19.42 25.63 -22.80
CA ALA A 150 -18.64 26.79 -23.14
C ALA A 150 -19.48 28.04 -22.88
N ASP A 151 -19.29 28.71 -21.74
CA ASP A 151 -19.21 30.16 -21.73
C ASP A 151 -18.43 30.65 -20.49
N GLN A 152 -17.48 31.55 -20.75
CA GLN A 152 -16.75 32.41 -19.82
C GLN A 152 -15.56 31.83 -19.02
N GLY A 153 -14.38 32.29 -19.46
CA GLY A 153 -13.30 32.68 -18.54
C GLY A 153 -12.12 31.71 -18.49
N CYS A 154 -11.05 32.07 -19.19
CA CYS A 154 -9.72 31.52 -18.94
C CYS A 154 -9.31 31.88 -17.49
N GLY A 155 -9.38 30.92 -16.57
CA GLY A 155 -9.01 31.09 -15.17
C GLY A 155 -8.70 29.75 -14.51
N GLU A 156 -7.42 29.57 -14.18
CA GLU A 156 -6.82 28.54 -13.31
C GLU A 156 -7.26 27.07 -13.51
N SER A 157 -6.68 26.48 -14.56
CA SER A 157 -6.29 25.08 -14.76
C SER A 157 -7.21 23.97 -14.20
N GLU A 158 -7.81 23.24 -15.13
CA GLU A 158 -8.48 21.93 -14.98
C GLU A 158 -7.65 20.89 -14.19
N ILE A 159 -6.33 21.09 -14.13
CA ILE A 159 -5.36 20.28 -13.39
C ILE A 159 -5.60 20.35 -11.86
N SER A 160 -5.96 21.53 -11.34
CA SER A 160 -6.21 21.73 -9.91
C SER A 160 -7.53 21.12 -9.43
N ALA A 161 -8.49 20.95 -10.34
CA ALA A 161 -9.75 20.25 -10.10
C ALA A 161 -9.55 18.72 -10.13
N HIS A 162 -8.67 18.22 -11.00
CA HIS A 162 -8.32 16.80 -11.06
C HIS A 162 -7.66 16.30 -9.77
N GLN A 163 -6.80 17.10 -9.13
CA GLN A 163 -6.19 16.73 -7.84
C GLN A 163 -7.21 16.66 -6.69
N ARG A 164 -8.34 17.37 -6.79
CA ARG A 164 -9.43 17.30 -5.81
C ARG A 164 -10.38 16.10 -6.01
N ARG A 165 -10.22 15.30 -7.08
CA ARG A 165 -11.00 14.07 -7.36
C ARG A 165 -10.97 13.04 -6.23
N PHE A 166 -9.89 12.99 -5.46
CA PHE A 166 -9.66 11.94 -4.46
C PHE A 166 -9.93 12.36 -3.01
N ALA A 167 -10.27 13.63 -2.76
CA ALA A 167 -10.46 14.14 -1.40
C ALA A 167 -11.73 13.60 -0.70
N GLY A 168 -12.68 13.04 -1.46
CA GLY A 168 -13.90 12.41 -0.95
C GLY A 168 -14.01 10.90 -1.23
N ALA A 169 -13.01 10.30 -1.87
CA ALA A 169 -12.97 8.86 -2.08
C ALA A 169 -12.65 8.15 -0.77
N VAL A 170 -13.07 6.88 -0.64
CA VAL A 170 -12.68 5.97 0.45
C VAL A 170 -11.17 5.71 0.35
N ALA A 171 -10.37 6.69 0.78
CA ALA A 171 -8.93 6.62 0.74
C ALA A 171 -8.47 5.91 2.01
N PRO A 172 -7.72 4.81 1.89
CA PRO A 172 -7.15 4.17 3.06
C PRO A 172 -6.23 5.18 3.78
N GLN A 173 -6.15 5.07 5.10
CA GLN A 173 -5.21 5.88 5.85
C GLN A 173 -3.77 5.46 5.52
N TYR A 174 -2.98 6.42 5.06
CA TYR A 174 -1.56 6.23 4.74
C TYR A 174 -0.68 6.53 5.96
N LEU A 175 0.45 5.85 6.04
CA LEU A 175 1.44 6.04 7.10
C LEU A 175 2.27 7.29 6.81
N ASN A 176 2.17 8.29 7.68
CA ASN A 176 3.15 9.37 7.73
C ASN A 176 4.42 8.87 8.41
N ILE A 177 5.36 8.36 7.63
CA ILE A 177 6.73 8.10 8.09
C ILE A 177 7.46 9.44 8.07
N SER A 178 7.14 10.33 9.01
CA SER A 178 8.06 11.42 9.34
C SER A 178 9.30 10.75 9.92
N ASN A 179 10.38 10.70 9.12
CA ASN A 179 11.67 10.13 9.50
C ASN A 179 11.93 10.36 10.99
N GLY A 180 12.02 9.28 11.75
CA GLY A 180 12.62 9.28 13.07
C GLY A 180 14.10 9.63 12.93
N GLY A 181 14.38 10.91 12.74
CA GLY A 181 15.70 11.50 12.59
C GLY A 181 15.91 12.55 13.68
N GLN A 182 16.32 12.05 14.85
CA GLN A 182 17.10 12.67 15.91
C GLN A 182 16.58 13.91 16.68
N GLN A 183 16.83 13.81 17.98
CA GLN A 183 16.85 14.79 19.07
C GLN A 183 17.29 16.20 18.68
#